data_AF-A0A2H3CH50-F1
#
_entry.id   AF-A0A2H3CH50-F1
#
_cell.length_a   1.000
_cell.length_b   1.000
_cell.length_c   1.000
_cell.angle_alpha   90.00
_cell.angle_beta   90.00
_cell.angle_gamma   90.00
#
_symmetry.space_group_name_H-M   'P 1'
#
loop_
_entity.id
_entity.type
_entity.pdbx_description
1 polymer ?
#
loop_
_entity_poly.entity_id
_entity_poly.type
_entity_poly.pdbx_seq_one_letter_code
_entity_poly.pdbx_strand_id
1 'polypeptide(L)'
;VMLANKDNDATIKLAALSGSTSEAAERAVKASERGAVKLTQLAGSLFRHKDDKKGYQDQHRDYFQNTVKENSQFPDVSNTRYHSTCLAACRLILYLDHYRTFMEIMRDQKTKPGFNHMEENVYKGLHDIPTITELAVLCLYYLVVTGPYSVAVRGPGTEKLNMLELGPLHEKLKAHIRNLILHPELALSSTVIVPCAKEATLDGNNWMDVCVINAVMALKAYLPHLTACFVAFLKGALETWERFTSEFSSDGPIAQATEEERRLAFMPSTNDANEGALGMWRKWAREKGTTIFRFMDHAMFHRNGTQKFMDAKLMAEDHRWLMKIAREIDSSGSEKKRRKQLTEYIQMKARERQEKTAARLAKEAKRAAELAMVDLVFDLERILTMTSRQLDDQLDLWRKVDKEVETVKCRVKNKPQKLAEIKAALEPREIEGRTIAEEESGDRETLEDDDIDIDE
;
A
#
# COMPACT_ATOMS: atom_id res chain seq x y z
N VAL A 1 -18.39 -9.65 -4.34
CA VAL A 1 -17.58 -10.87 -4.60
C VAL A 1 -16.31 -10.90 -3.73
N MET A 2 -15.84 -12.08 -3.30
CA MET A 2 -14.53 -12.20 -2.63
C MET A 2 -13.42 -12.24 -3.68
N LEU A 3 -12.37 -11.42 -3.49
CA LEU A 3 -11.25 -11.29 -4.42
C LEU A 3 -9.98 -11.89 -3.78
N ALA A 4 -10.11 -13.17 -3.39
CA ALA A 4 -9.05 -13.92 -2.72
C ALA A 4 -7.83 -14.11 -3.65
N ASN A 5 -6.63 -14.31 -3.09
CA ASN A 5 -5.50 -14.79 -3.89
C ASN A 5 -5.70 -16.28 -4.26
N LYS A 6 -4.85 -16.80 -5.15
CA LYS A 6 -4.99 -18.17 -5.69
C LYS A 6 -5.06 -19.24 -4.59
N ASP A 7 -4.18 -19.16 -3.61
CA ASP A 7 -4.05 -20.17 -2.56
C ASP A 7 -5.22 -20.13 -1.57
N ASN A 8 -5.64 -18.92 -1.18
CA ASN A 8 -6.81 -18.72 -0.33
C ASN A 8 -8.07 -19.19 -1.06
N ASP A 9 -8.25 -18.84 -2.34
CA ASP A 9 -9.41 -19.25 -3.13
C ASP A 9 -9.48 -20.79 -3.27
N ALA A 10 -8.33 -21.44 -3.52
CA ALA A 10 -8.25 -22.90 -3.56
C ALA A 10 -8.65 -23.53 -2.21
N THR A 11 -8.14 -22.98 -1.10
CA THR A 11 -8.47 -23.44 0.26
C THR A 11 -9.96 -23.29 0.57
N ILE A 12 -10.55 -22.16 0.17
CA ILE A 12 -11.98 -21.88 0.38
C ILE A 12 -12.85 -22.83 -0.45
N LYS A 13 -12.51 -23.04 -1.72
CA LYS A 13 -13.22 -23.97 -2.61
C LYS A 13 -13.17 -25.41 -2.10
N LEU A 14 -12.00 -25.85 -1.64
CA LEU A 14 -11.82 -27.20 -1.10
C LEU A 14 -12.68 -27.42 0.15
N ALA A 15 -12.70 -26.44 1.06
CA ALA A 15 -13.57 -26.49 2.24
C ALA A 15 -15.06 -26.55 1.85
N ALA A 16 -15.48 -25.72 0.88
CA ALA A 16 -16.86 -25.71 0.39
C ALA A 16 -17.29 -27.06 -0.24
N LEU A 17 -16.40 -27.69 -1.01
CA LEU A 17 -16.64 -29.01 -1.63
C LEU A 17 -16.68 -30.14 -0.59
N SER A 18 -15.86 -30.05 0.45
CA SER A 18 -15.79 -31.07 1.51
C SER A 18 -16.94 -30.98 2.52
N GLY A 19 -17.73 -29.90 2.50
CA GLY A 19 -18.78 -29.64 3.51
C GLY A 19 -18.25 -29.44 4.93
N SER A 20 -16.92 -29.30 5.10
CA SER A 20 -16.26 -29.12 6.39
C SER A 20 -15.59 -27.76 6.48
N THR A 21 -15.87 -27.01 7.55
CA THR A 21 -15.18 -25.76 7.86
C THR A 21 -13.82 -26.08 8.49
N SER A 22 -12.76 -25.96 7.70
CA SER A 22 -11.38 -26.04 8.20
C SER A 22 -10.94 -24.68 8.74
N GLU A 23 -10.16 -24.65 9.83
CA GLU A 23 -9.51 -23.42 10.32
C GLU A 23 -8.70 -22.71 9.23
N ALA A 24 -8.12 -23.47 8.29
CA ALA A 24 -7.39 -22.90 7.16
C ALA A 24 -8.31 -22.11 6.23
N ALA A 25 -9.54 -22.59 6.00
CA ALA A 25 -10.53 -21.91 5.17
C ALA A 25 -11.07 -20.66 5.87
N GLU A 26 -11.30 -20.70 7.18
CA GLU A 26 -11.68 -19.51 7.94
C GLU A 26 -10.58 -18.44 7.91
N ARG A 27 -9.32 -18.85 8.08
CA ARG A 27 -8.17 -17.94 7.92
C ARG A 27 -8.08 -17.38 6.50
N ALA A 28 -8.26 -18.22 5.48
CA ALA A 28 -8.26 -17.79 4.08
C ALA A 28 -9.38 -16.78 3.79
N VAL A 29 -10.59 -17.01 4.30
CA VAL A 29 -11.71 -16.06 4.20
C VAL A 29 -11.38 -14.75 4.90
N LYS A 30 -10.79 -14.80 6.10
CA LYS A 30 -10.44 -13.60 6.88
C LYS A 30 -9.29 -12.80 6.27
N ALA A 31 -8.33 -13.48 5.66
CA ALA A 31 -7.21 -12.85 4.96
C ALA A 31 -7.58 -12.33 3.56
N SER A 32 -8.71 -12.79 3.01
CA SER A 32 -9.15 -12.39 1.67
C SER A 32 -9.97 -11.10 1.72
N GLU A 33 -9.60 -10.17 0.85
CA GLU A 33 -10.26 -8.89 0.72
C GLU A 33 -11.38 -8.94 -0.33
N ARG A 34 -12.21 -7.90 -0.33
CA ARG A 34 -13.35 -7.75 -1.25
C ARG A 34 -13.61 -6.26 -1.53
N GLY A 35 -14.50 -6.00 -2.46
CA GLY A 35 -15.03 -4.66 -2.68
C GLY A 35 -14.15 -3.77 -3.55
N ALA A 36 -14.54 -2.50 -3.64
CA ALA A 36 -14.01 -1.54 -4.60
C ALA A 36 -12.53 -1.25 -4.43
N VAL A 37 -12.08 -1.08 -3.17
CA VAL A 37 -10.67 -0.80 -2.88
C VAL A 37 -9.79 -1.94 -3.39
N LYS A 38 -10.16 -3.19 -3.07
CA LYS A 38 -9.41 -4.35 -3.56
C LYS A 38 -9.43 -4.46 -5.07
N LEU A 39 -10.59 -4.25 -5.70
CA LEU A 39 -10.68 -4.24 -7.16
C LEU A 39 -9.76 -3.19 -7.78
N THR A 40 -9.72 -1.96 -7.25
CA THR A 40 -8.84 -0.90 -7.78
C THR A 40 -7.36 -1.22 -7.62
N GLN A 41 -6.95 -1.92 -6.54
CA GLN A 41 -5.58 -2.39 -6.34
C GLN A 41 -5.20 -3.47 -7.37
N LEU A 42 -6.08 -4.44 -7.61
CA LEU A 42 -5.86 -5.48 -8.62
C LEU A 42 -5.85 -4.88 -10.03
N ALA A 43 -6.76 -3.96 -10.33
CA ALA A 43 -6.78 -3.21 -11.59
C ALA A 43 -5.51 -2.38 -11.76
N GLY A 44 -5.01 -1.72 -10.71
CA GLY A 44 -3.71 -1.03 -10.73
C GLY A 44 -2.56 -2.00 -11.02
N SER A 45 -2.59 -3.19 -10.42
CA SER A 45 -1.57 -4.23 -10.68
C SER A 45 -1.61 -4.77 -12.10
N LEU A 46 -2.77 -4.77 -12.77
CA LEU A 46 -2.89 -5.17 -14.18
C LEU A 46 -2.58 -4.02 -15.14
N PHE A 47 -3.14 -2.83 -14.93
CA PHE A 47 -3.14 -1.74 -15.91
C PHE A 47 -2.06 -0.69 -15.66
N ARG A 48 -1.41 -0.72 -14.49
CA ARG A 48 -0.26 0.15 -14.12
C ARG A 48 0.62 -0.53 -13.07
N HIS A 49 1.20 -1.66 -13.46
CA HIS A 49 2.12 -2.39 -12.60
C HIS A 49 3.42 -1.61 -12.37
N LYS A 50 4.08 -1.82 -11.22
CA LYS A 50 5.34 -1.16 -10.85
C LYS A 50 6.52 -1.59 -11.73
N ASP A 51 6.55 -2.87 -12.06
CA ASP A 51 7.44 -3.47 -13.07
C ASP A 51 6.82 -3.28 -14.45
N ASP A 52 7.51 -2.55 -15.33
CA ASP A 52 7.07 -2.18 -16.67
C ASP A 52 7.01 -3.38 -17.64
N LYS A 53 7.61 -4.51 -17.27
CA LYS A 53 7.56 -5.76 -18.05
C LYS A 53 6.35 -6.62 -17.71
N LYS A 54 5.59 -6.29 -16.67
CA LYS A 54 4.44 -7.08 -16.19
C LYS A 54 3.17 -6.28 -16.32
N GLY A 55 2.07 -6.96 -16.65
CA GLY A 55 0.74 -6.36 -16.77
C GLY A 55 0.36 -6.05 -18.22
N TYR A 56 -0.63 -5.17 -18.37
CA TYR A 56 -1.25 -4.78 -19.62
C TYR A 56 -1.17 -3.27 -19.87
N GLN A 57 -0.17 -2.57 -19.34
CA GLN A 57 -0.11 -1.10 -19.36
C GLN A 57 -0.14 -0.53 -20.78
N ASP A 58 0.67 -1.08 -21.67
CA ASP A 58 0.76 -0.60 -23.05
C ASP A 58 -0.48 -1.01 -23.84
N GLN A 59 -0.94 -2.26 -23.73
CA GLN A 59 -2.16 -2.71 -24.39
C GLN A 59 -3.40 -1.93 -23.91
N HIS A 60 -3.46 -1.62 -22.60
CA HIS A 60 -4.50 -0.80 -22.00
C HIS A 60 -4.47 0.61 -22.58
N ARG A 61 -3.31 1.26 -22.63
CA ARG A 61 -3.15 2.60 -23.20
C ARG A 61 -3.56 2.62 -24.68
N ASP A 62 -3.09 1.65 -25.46
CA ASP A 62 -3.38 1.56 -26.89
C ASP A 62 -4.88 1.31 -27.16
N TYR A 63 -5.52 0.43 -26.38
CA TYR A 63 -6.96 0.18 -26.49
C TYR A 63 -7.77 1.45 -26.17
N PHE A 64 -7.49 2.10 -25.04
CA PHE A 64 -8.24 3.30 -24.63
C PHE A 64 -8.01 4.48 -25.58
N GLN A 65 -6.77 4.66 -26.08
CA GLN A 65 -6.48 5.69 -27.08
C GLN A 65 -7.22 5.43 -28.40
N ASN A 66 -7.32 4.18 -28.83
CA ASN A 66 -7.95 3.87 -30.12
C ASN A 66 -9.48 3.84 -30.04
N THR A 67 -10.04 3.31 -28.95
CA THR A 67 -11.49 3.06 -28.80
C THR A 67 -12.23 4.23 -28.16
N VAL A 68 -11.69 4.83 -27.08
CA VAL A 68 -12.34 5.94 -26.36
C VAL A 68 -11.65 7.29 -26.53
N LYS A 69 -10.57 7.33 -27.33
CA LYS A 69 -9.76 8.54 -27.60
C LYS A 69 -9.14 9.16 -26.34
N GLU A 70 -8.82 8.31 -25.37
CA GLU A 70 -8.23 8.74 -24.10
C GLU A 70 -6.86 8.09 -23.87
N ASN A 71 -5.82 8.92 -23.76
CA ASN A 71 -4.42 8.45 -23.63
C ASN A 71 -3.87 8.46 -22.20
N SER A 72 -4.72 8.74 -21.21
CA SER A 72 -4.25 8.81 -19.82
C SER A 72 -3.92 7.42 -19.28
N GLN A 73 -2.83 7.36 -18.50
CA GLN A 73 -2.46 6.16 -17.77
C GLN A 73 -3.53 5.82 -16.72
N PHE A 74 -3.68 4.53 -16.41
CA PHE A 74 -4.48 4.13 -15.25
C PHE A 74 -3.96 4.82 -13.97
N PRO A 75 -4.81 5.19 -13.00
CA PRO A 75 -4.34 5.82 -11.77
C PRO A 75 -3.34 4.97 -10.98
N ASP A 76 -2.38 5.63 -10.34
CA ASP A 76 -1.21 4.99 -9.71
C ASP A 76 -1.51 4.40 -8.32
N VAL A 77 -2.41 3.41 -8.27
CA VAL A 77 -2.88 2.79 -7.01
C VAL A 77 -1.76 2.00 -6.32
N SER A 78 -0.80 1.49 -7.08
CA SER A 78 0.29 0.66 -6.55
C SER A 78 1.32 1.45 -5.73
N ASN A 79 1.44 2.76 -5.95
CA ASN A 79 2.35 3.66 -5.25
C ASN A 79 1.65 4.54 -4.19
N THR A 80 0.46 4.13 -3.73
CA THR A 80 -0.26 4.75 -2.59
C THR A 80 -0.39 6.28 -2.67
N ARG A 81 -0.48 6.85 -3.88
CA ARG A 81 -0.67 8.29 -4.05
C ARG A 81 -2.03 8.74 -3.52
N TYR A 82 -2.09 9.95 -2.97
CA TYR A 82 -3.36 10.57 -2.54
C TYR A 82 -4.41 10.49 -3.64
N HIS A 83 -5.61 10.05 -3.27
CA HIS A 83 -6.77 9.83 -4.16
C HIS A 83 -6.58 8.83 -5.29
N SER A 84 -5.47 8.09 -5.38
CA SER A 84 -5.25 7.10 -6.46
C SER A 84 -6.39 6.09 -6.54
N THR A 85 -6.85 5.56 -5.40
CA THR A 85 -7.99 4.65 -5.31
C THR A 85 -9.30 5.29 -5.80
N CYS A 86 -9.60 6.53 -5.40
CA CYS A 86 -10.83 7.20 -5.85
C CYS A 86 -10.79 7.53 -7.34
N LEU A 87 -9.65 8.01 -7.85
CA LEU A 87 -9.45 8.27 -9.27
C LEU A 87 -9.54 6.97 -10.09
N ALA A 88 -9.01 5.86 -9.58
CA ALA A 88 -9.17 4.55 -10.20
C ALA A 88 -10.64 4.14 -10.25
N ALA A 89 -11.39 4.36 -9.17
CA ALA A 89 -12.83 4.13 -9.16
C ALA A 89 -13.55 4.98 -10.21
N CYS A 90 -13.24 6.29 -10.30
CA CYS A 90 -13.80 7.19 -11.31
C CYS A 90 -13.55 6.66 -12.72
N ARG A 91 -12.31 6.25 -13.01
CA ARG A 91 -11.94 5.71 -14.34
C ARG A 91 -12.65 4.39 -14.64
N LEU A 92 -12.74 3.48 -13.66
CA LEU A 92 -13.41 2.19 -13.83
C LEU A 92 -14.91 2.36 -14.06
N ILE A 93 -15.57 3.28 -13.35
CA ILE A 93 -17.01 3.56 -13.54
C ILE A 93 -17.26 4.24 -14.88
N LEU A 94 -16.47 5.25 -15.25
CA LEU A 94 -16.65 6.00 -16.49
C LEU A 94 -16.55 5.09 -17.73
N TYR A 95 -15.67 4.09 -17.69
CA TYR A 95 -15.40 3.20 -18.82
C TYR A 95 -15.70 1.73 -18.51
N LEU A 96 -16.70 1.46 -17.66
CA LEU A 96 -16.98 0.13 -17.13
C LEU A 96 -17.09 -0.94 -18.22
N ASP A 97 -17.90 -0.68 -19.26
CA ASP A 97 -18.11 -1.64 -20.35
C ASP A 97 -16.86 -1.81 -21.23
N HIS A 98 -16.05 -0.76 -21.37
CA HIS A 98 -14.77 -0.84 -22.05
C HIS A 98 -13.76 -1.68 -21.28
N TYR A 99 -13.73 -1.60 -19.94
CA TYR A 99 -12.89 -2.48 -19.13
C TYR A 99 -13.34 -3.93 -19.22
N ARG A 100 -14.65 -4.21 -19.22
CA ARG A 100 -15.19 -5.56 -19.41
C ARG A 100 -14.75 -6.14 -20.76
N THR A 101 -14.96 -5.37 -21.83
CA THR A 101 -14.57 -5.73 -23.19
C THR A 101 -13.05 -5.92 -23.31
N PHE A 102 -12.27 -5.01 -22.73
CA PHE A 102 -10.81 -5.08 -22.73
C PHE A 102 -10.33 -6.39 -22.07
N MET A 103 -10.89 -6.75 -20.92
CA MET A 103 -10.55 -7.99 -20.25
C MET A 103 -10.87 -9.23 -21.10
N GLU A 104 -12.00 -9.22 -21.82
CA GLU A 104 -12.37 -10.30 -22.75
C GLU A 104 -11.39 -10.42 -23.92
N ILE A 105 -10.96 -9.30 -24.50
CA ILE A 105 -9.93 -9.30 -25.55
C ILE A 105 -8.60 -9.86 -24.99
N MET A 106 -8.19 -9.43 -23.79
CA MET A 106 -6.97 -9.91 -23.16
C MET A 106 -7.03 -11.42 -22.82
N ARG A 107 -8.22 -11.95 -22.51
CA ARG A 107 -8.47 -13.38 -22.30
C ARG A 107 -8.28 -14.16 -23.59
N ASP A 108 -8.86 -13.68 -24.68
CA ASP A 108 -9.01 -14.43 -25.93
C ASP A 108 -7.77 -14.36 -26.82
N GLN A 109 -6.96 -13.30 -26.72
CA GLN A 109 -5.72 -13.16 -27.50
C GLN A 109 -4.60 -14.12 -27.07
N LYS A 110 -4.71 -14.76 -25.89
CA LYS A 110 -3.66 -15.62 -25.35
C LYS A 110 -3.53 -16.91 -26.15
N THR A 111 -2.32 -17.47 -26.19
CA THR A 111 -2.05 -18.78 -26.80
C THR A 111 -2.97 -19.88 -26.27
N LYS A 112 -3.27 -19.83 -24.96
CA LYS A 112 -4.33 -20.62 -24.34
C LYS A 112 -5.38 -19.63 -23.82
N PRO A 113 -6.53 -19.51 -24.50
CA PRO A 113 -7.59 -18.61 -24.05
C PRO A 113 -8.01 -18.91 -22.61
N GLY A 114 -8.11 -17.87 -21.80
CA GLY A 114 -8.48 -18.01 -20.39
C GLY A 114 -7.95 -16.90 -19.49
N PHE A 115 -8.64 -16.70 -18.37
CA PHE A 115 -8.18 -15.79 -17.33
C PHE A 115 -7.17 -16.49 -16.41
N ASN A 116 -6.11 -15.77 -16.06
CA ASN A 116 -5.36 -16.10 -14.86
C ASN A 116 -6.16 -15.68 -13.61
N HIS A 117 -5.75 -16.12 -12.43
CA HIS A 117 -6.51 -15.89 -11.20
C HIS A 117 -6.75 -14.41 -10.88
N MET A 118 -5.73 -13.56 -11.10
CA MET A 118 -5.82 -12.12 -10.87
C MET A 118 -6.78 -11.44 -11.84
N GLU A 119 -6.72 -11.79 -13.12
CA GLU A 119 -7.62 -11.28 -14.14
C GLU A 119 -9.06 -11.73 -13.89
N GLU A 120 -9.25 -12.98 -13.49
CA GLU A 120 -10.57 -13.52 -13.15
C GLU A 120 -11.18 -12.74 -11.98
N ASN A 121 -10.38 -12.41 -10.97
CA ASN A 121 -10.81 -11.56 -9.86
C ASN A 121 -11.20 -10.15 -10.32
N VAL A 122 -10.40 -9.52 -11.17
CA VAL A 122 -10.74 -8.20 -11.72
C VAL A 122 -12.02 -8.28 -12.54
N TYR A 123 -12.13 -9.27 -13.44
CA TYR A 123 -13.31 -9.46 -14.27
C TYR A 123 -14.57 -9.71 -13.42
N LYS A 124 -14.49 -10.54 -12.37
CA LYS A 124 -15.57 -10.74 -11.40
C LYS A 124 -15.96 -9.44 -10.71
N GLY A 125 -14.99 -8.66 -10.24
CA GLY A 125 -15.24 -7.37 -9.60
C GLY A 125 -15.94 -6.35 -10.52
N LEU A 126 -15.59 -6.35 -11.81
CA LEU A 126 -16.24 -5.49 -12.82
C LEU A 126 -17.70 -5.86 -13.13
N HIS A 127 -18.15 -7.05 -12.72
CA HIS A 127 -19.54 -7.52 -12.90
C HIS A 127 -20.33 -7.59 -11.59
N ASP A 128 -19.66 -7.45 -10.44
CA ASP A 128 -20.27 -7.57 -9.13
C ASP A 128 -20.96 -6.26 -8.72
N ILE A 129 -22.29 -6.26 -8.69
CA ILE A 129 -23.12 -5.09 -8.34
C ILE A 129 -22.72 -4.45 -7.00
N PRO A 130 -22.48 -5.21 -5.90
CA PRO A 130 -22.00 -4.62 -4.66
C PRO A 130 -20.65 -3.90 -4.82
N THR A 131 -19.68 -4.51 -5.51
CA THR A 131 -18.38 -3.88 -5.78
C THR A 131 -18.52 -2.61 -6.63
N ILE A 132 -19.39 -2.62 -7.65
CA ILE A 132 -19.68 -1.44 -8.48
C ILE A 132 -20.36 -0.35 -7.64
N THR A 133 -21.23 -0.72 -6.70
CA THR A 133 -21.85 0.22 -5.76
C THR A 133 -20.79 0.92 -4.92
N GLU A 134 -19.83 0.18 -4.36
CA GLU A 134 -18.71 0.76 -3.61
C GLU A 134 -17.81 1.64 -4.49
N LEU A 135 -17.55 1.28 -5.75
CA LEU A 135 -16.80 2.12 -6.69
C LEU A 135 -17.53 3.46 -6.91
N ALA A 136 -18.83 3.43 -7.15
CA ALA A 136 -19.65 4.62 -7.30
C ALA A 136 -19.62 5.51 -6.04
N VAL A 137 -19.62 4.93 -4.85
CA VAL A 137 -19.45 5.66 -3.58
C VAL A 137 -18.09 6.39 -3.53
N LEU A 138 -17.00 5.72 -3.91
CA LEU A 138 -15.66 6.34 -3.96
C LEU A 138 -15.61 7.47 -4.99
N CYS A 139 -16.26 7.31 -6.15
CA CYS A 139 -16.40 8.37 -7.15
C CYS A 139 -17.11 9.59 -6.58
N LEU A 140 -18.28 9.38 -5.95
CA LEU A 140 -19.06 10.46 -5.36
C LEU A 140 -18.24 11.18 -4.30
N TYR A 141 -17.61 10.43 -3.39
CA TYR A 141 -16.79 11.01 -2.33
C TYR A 141 -15.65 11.88 -2.87
N TYR A 142 -15.00 11.44 -3.95
CA TYR A 142 -14.02 12.27 -4.64
C TYR A 142 -14.62 13.54 -5.23
N LEU A 143 -15.72 13.41 -5.97
CA LEU A 143 -16.35 14.53 -6.69
C LEU A 143 -16.92 15.60 -5.74
N VAL A 144 -17.54 15.18 -4.64
CA VAL A 144 -18.26 16.10 -3.72
C VAL A 144 -17.40 16.58 -2.56
N VAL A 145 -16.45 15.76 -2.07
CA VAL A 145 -15.70 16.06 -0.85
C VAL A 145 -14.21 16.22 -1.12
N THR A 146 -13.52 15.12 -1.48
CA THR A 146 -12.06 15.12 -1.34
C THR A 146 -11.32 15.78 -2.49
N GLY A 147 -11.84 15.73 -3.72
CA GLY A 147 -11.24 16.46 -4.82
C GLY A 147 -11.36 17.98 -4.66
N PRO A 148 -12.54 18.56 -4.34
CA PRO A 148 -12.65 19.96 -3.96
C PRO A 148 -11.75 20.34 -2.78
N TYR A 149 -11.67 19.49 -1.75
CA TYR A 149 -10.75 19.68 -0.62
C TYR A 149 -9.29 19.73 -1.10
N SER A 150 -8.88 18.81 -1.97
CA SER A 150 -7.55 18.80 -2.59
C SER A 150 -7.26 20.10 -3.33
N VAL A 151 -8.18 20.60 -4.15
CA VAL A 151 -8.01 21.88 -4.83
C VAL A 151 -7.85 23.03 -3.83
N ALA A 152 -8.60 23.02 -2.73
CA ALA A 152 -8.48 24.06 -1.71
C ALA A 152 -7.14 24.06 -0.96
N VAL A 153 -6.50 22.89 -0.78
CA VAL A 153 -5.22 22.78 -0.05
C VAL A 153 -3.99 22.78 -0.95
N ARG A 154 -4.09 22.42 -2.23
CA ARG A 154 -2.96 22.26 -3.15
C ARG A 154 -3.15 22.89 -4.53
N GLY A 155 -4.29 23.53 -4.77
CA GLY A 155 -4.60 24.15 -6.05
C GLY A 155 -3.79 25.42 -6.32
N PRO A 156 -3.85 25.98 -7.54
CA PRO A 156 -3.17 27.23 -7.87
C PRO A 156 -3.54 28.35 -6.88
N GLY A 157 -2.54 29.07 -6.37
CA GLY A 157 -2.75 30.15 -5.38
C GLY A 157 -2.66 29.70 -3.92
N THR A 158 -2.39 28.43 -3.64
CA THR A 158 -2.19 27.89 -2.28
C THR A 158 -0.72 27.87 -1.83
N GLU A 159 0.21 28.43 -2.61
CA GLU A 159 1.65 28.32 -2.37
C GLU A 159 2.09 29.02 -1.07
N LYS A 160 1.28 29.96 -0.58
CA LYS A 160 1.49 30.68 0.70
C LYS A 160 0.53 30.22 1.80
N LEU A 161 -0.27 29.19 1.55
CA LEU A 161 -1.21 28.68 2.53
C LEU A 161 -0.44 27.96 3.64
N ASN A 162 -0.57 28.47 4.86
CA ASN A 162 -0.02 27.81 6.03
C ASN A 162 -0.95 26.66 6.44
N MET A 163 -0.41 25.46 6.65
CA MET A 163 -1.16 24.30 7.10
C MET A 163 -1.94 24.59 8.40
N LEU A 164 -1.38 25.43 9.27
CA LEU A 164 -1.99 25.82 10.55
C LEU A 164 -3.26 26.67 10.39
N GLU A 165 -3.52 27.21 9.19
CA GLU A 165 -4.71 28.01 8.88
C GLU A 165 -5.85 27.18 8.27
N LEU A 166 -5.69 25.86 8.17
CA LEU A 166 -6.70 24.98 7.55
C LEU A 166 -7.92 24.70 8.45
N GLY A 167 -7.91 25.12 9.73
CA GLY A 167 -8.99 24.86 10.68
C GLY A 167 -10.40 25.22 10.17
N PRO A 168 -10.63 26.45 9.64
CA PRO A 168 -11.91 26.82 9.04
C PRO A 168 -12.33 25.93 7.85
N LEU A 169 -11.37 25.48 7.04
CA LEU A 169 -11.65 24.56 5.93
C LEU A 169 -12.08 23.19 6.45
N HIS A 170 -11.46 22.68 7.51
CA HIS A 170 -11.83 21.42 8.15
C HIS A 170 -13.22 21.48 8.79
N GLU A 171 -13.59 22.60 9.43
CA GLU A 171 -14.95 22.78 9.94
C GLU A 171 -15.99 22.84 8.81
N LYS A 172 -15.69 23.57 7.73
CA LYS A 172 -16.54 23.61 6.53
C LYS A 172 -16.72 22.21 5.93
N LEU A 173 -15.63 21.43 5.85
CA LEU A 173 -15.63 20.05 5.38
C LEU A 173 -16.54 19.15 6.23
N LYS A 174 -16.38 19.18 7.55
CA LYS A 174 -17.21 18.39 8.48
C LYS A 174 -18.68 18.79 8.39
N ALA A 175 -18.98 20.08 8.34
CA ALA A 175 -20.35 20.58 8.17
C ALA A 175 -20.97 20.12 6.84
N HIS A 176 -20.19 20.16 5.75
CA HIS A 176 -20.63 19.68 4.45
C HIS A 176 -20.91 18.17 4.43
N ILE A 177 -20.04 17.36 5.03
CA ILE A 177 -20.27 15.90 5.15
C ILE A 177 -21.54 15.63 5.97
N ARG A 178 -21.77 16.34 7.09
CA ARG A 178 -23.02 16.22 7.87
C ARG A 178 -24.25 16.57 7.03
N ASN A 179 -24.16 17.63 6.22
CA ASN A 179 -25.24 18.01 5.32
C ASN A 179 -25.55 16.90 4.30
N LEU A 180 -24.54 16.30 3.68
CA LEU A 180 -24.73 15.19 2.74
C LEU A 180 -25.25 13.90 3.40
N ILE A 181 -24.96 13.67 4.68
CA ILE A 181 -25.53 12.55 5.44
C ILE A 181 -27.04 12.75 5.66
N LEU A 182 -27.47 13.98 5.96
CA LEU A 182 -28.87 14.33 6.18
C LEU A 182 -29.65 14.43 4.86
N HIS A 183 -28.99 14.93 3.82
CA HIS A 183 -29.56 15.25 2.51
C HIS A 183 -28.77 14.59 1.37
N PRO A 184 -28.74 13.24 1.28
CA PRO A 184 -27.98 12.55 0.24
C PRO A 184 -28.51 12.82 -1.18
N GLU A 185 -29.75 13.28 -1.32
CA GLU A 185 -30.37 13.72 -2.58
C GLU A 185 -29.62 14.87 -3.26
N LEU A 186 -28.83 15.65 -2.51
CA LEU A 186 -27.99 16.71 -3.07
C LEU A 186 -26.95 16.13 -4.03
N ALA A 187 -26.37 14.97 -3.70
CA ALA A 187 -25.39 14.27 -4.53
C ALA A 187 -26.01 13.13 -5.38
N LEU A 188 -27.19 12.63 -4.99
CA LEU A 188 -27.84 11.46 -5.58
C LEU A 188 -29.32 11.71 -5.88
N SER A 189 -29.64 12.83 -6.52
CA SER A 189 -31.01 13.24 -6.81
C SER A 189 -31.83 12.11 -7.45
N SER A 190 -33.08 11.95 -7.02
CA SER A 190 -34.05 11.01 -7.60
C SER A 190 -34.86 11.63 -8.74
N THR A 191 -34.80 12.95 -8.92
CA THR A 191 -35.70 13.69 -9.82
C THR A 191 -35.00 14.26 -11.04
N VAL A 192 -33.71 14.61 -10.92
CA VAL A 192 -32.91 15.14 -12.02
C VAL A 192 -31.81 14.18 -12.44
N ILE A 193 -31.46 14.21 -13.73
CA ILE A 193 -30.46 13.31 -14.33
C ILE A 193 -29.08 13.56 -13.71
N VAL A 194 -28.73 14.83 -13.50
CA VAL A 194 -27.46 15.26 -12.89
C VAL A 194 -27.77 16.26 -11.78
N PRO A 195 -27.33 16.01 -10.54
CA PRO A 195 -27.55 16.95 -9.44
C PRO A 195 -26.82 18.29 -9.63
N CYS A 196 -27.31 19.32 -8.95
CA CYS A 196 -26.70 20.64 -8.96
C CYS A 196 -25.33 20.62 -8.26
N ALA A 197 -24.26 20.87 -9.00
CA ALA A 197 -22.90 20.86 -8.46
C ALA A 197 -22.75 21.81 -7.26
N LYS A 198 -23.33 23.02 -7.36
CA LYS A 198 -23.24 24.06 -6.34
C LYS A 198 -23.78 23.63 -4.96
N GLU A 199 -24.75 22.73 -4.94
CA GLU A 199 -25.35 22.22 -3.71
C GLU A 199 -24.68 20.93 -3.23
N ALA A 200 -24.14 20.15 -4.17
CA ALA A 200 -23.54 18.85 -3.93
C ALA A 200 -22.06 18.92 -3.51
N THR A 201 -21.28 19.87 -4.04
CA THR A 201 -19.82 19.93 -3.86
C THR A 201 -19.43 20.81 -2.67
N LEU A 202 -18.33 20.47 -2.00
CA LEU A 202 -17.79 21.20 -0.86
C LEU A 202 -17.48 22.67 -1.16
N ASP A 203 -16.98 22.94 -2.37
CA ASP A 203 -16.59 24.28 -2.80
C ASP A 203 -17.75 25.04 -3.48
N GLY A 204 -18.84 24.36 -3.82
CA GLY A 204 -19.97 24.91 -4.56
C GLY A 204 -19.63 25.23 -6.02
N ASN A 205 -18.51 24.72 -6.54
CA ASN A 205 -18.10 24.91 -7.93
C ASN A 205 -18.71 23.82 -8.83
N ASN A 206 -18.47 23.96 -10.13
CA ASN A 206 -18.85 22.96 -11.13
C ASN A 206 -18.19 21.60 -10.83
N TRP A 207 -18.83 20.53 -11.32
CA TRP A 207 -18.26 19.19 -11.26
C TRP A 207 -16.86 19.16 -11.86
N MET A 208 -15.88 18.66 -11.09
CA MET A 208 -14.52 18.46 -11.61
C MET A 208 -14.50 17.50 -12.81
N ASP A 209 -15.41 16.54 -12.83
CA ASP A 209 -15.61 15.63 -13.96
C ASP A 209 -17.11 15.33 -14.14
N VAL A 210 -17.71 16.01 -15.13
CA VAL A 210 -19.13 15.85 -15.49
C VAL A 210 -19.41 14.46 -16.06
N CYS A 211 -18.45 13.84 -16.76
CA CYS A 211 -18.64 12.53 -17.37
C CYS A 211 -18.75 11.45 -16.31
N VAL A 212 -17.95 11.54 -15.24
CA VAL A 212 -17.99 10.57 -14.13
C VAL A 212 -19.31 10.64 -13.36
N ILE A 213 -19.80 11.84 -13.02
CA ILE A 213 -21.10 11.96 -12.34
C ILE A 213 -22.23 11.42 -13.22
N ASN A 214 -22.21 11.71 -14.52
CA ASN A 214 -23.18 11.16 -15.46
C ASN A 214 -23.16 9.63 -15.48
N ALA A 215 -21.97 9.02 -15.49
CA ALA A 215 -21.82 7.57 -15.46
C ALA A 215 -22.36 6.96 -14.16
N VAL A 216 -22.09 7.58 -13.00
CA VAL A 216 -22.65 7.14 -11.70
C VAL A 216 -24.18 7.23 -11.71
N MET A 217 -24.74 8.34 -12.20
CA MET A 217 -26.18 8.55 -12.25
C MET A 217 -26.87 7.59 -13.22
N ALA A 218 -26.24 7.26 -14.35
CA ALA A 218 -26.74 6.24 -15.29
C ALA A 218 -26.78 4.84 -14.66
N LEU A 219 -25.80 4.52 -13.81
CA LEU A 219 -25.76 3.23 -13.10
C LEU A 219 -26.72 3.17 -11.90
N LYS A 220 -27.14 4.32 -11.34
CA LYS A 220 -27.94 4.40 -10.12
C LYS A 220 -29.16 3.47 -10.12
N ALA A 221 -29.87 3.35 -11.24
CA ALA A 221 -31.04 2.47 -11.36
C ALA A 221 -30.73 0.99 -11.10
N TYR A 222 -29.49 0.56 -11.34
CA TYR A 222 -29.00 -0.81 -11.15
C TYR A 222 -28.26 -1.01 -9.82
N LEU A 223 -28.09 0.06 -9.03
CA LEU A 223 -27.36 0.07 -7.76
C LEU A 223 -28.34 0.36 -6.60
N PRO A 224 -29.17 -0.62 -6.19
CA PRO A 224 -30.30 -0.37 -5.28
C PRO A 224 -29.89 0.15 -3.90
N HIS A 225 -28.65 -0.12 -3.47
CA HIS A 225 -28.12 0.30 -2.17
C HIS A 225 -27.18 1.50 -2.23
N LEU A 226 -27.02 2.15 -3.39
CA LEU A 226 -26.05 3.23 -3.58
C LEU A 226 -26.20 4.35 -2.55
N THR A 227 -27.42 4.86 -2.35
CA THR A 227 -27.69 5.93 -1.38
C THR A 227 -27.34 5.50 0.04
N ALA A 228 -27.73 4.29 0.45
CA ALA A 228 -27.46 3.78 1.78
C ALA A 228 -25.95 3.58 2.02
N CYS A 229 -25.25 2.99 1.04
CA CYS A 229 -23.80 2.81 1.09
C CYS A 229 -23.06 4.16 1.11
N PHE A 230 -23.51 5.15 0.34
CA PHE A 230 -22.93 6.49 0.34
C PHE A 230 -23.06 7.16 1.70
N VAL A 231 -24.25 7.13 2.31
CA VAL A 231 -24.48 7.69 3.66
C VAL A 231 -23.64 6.96 4.72
N ALA A 232 -23.57 5.62 4.66
CA ALA A 232 -22.74 4.84 5.59
C ALA A 232 -21.26 5.19 5.45
N PHE A 233 -20.76 5.34 4.22
CA PHE A 233 -19.39 5.76 3.95
C PHE A 233 -19.12 7.15 4.51
N LEU A 234 -20.02 8.12 4.28
CA LEU A 234 -19.87 9.48 4.80
C LEU A 234 -19.84 9.53 6.32
N LYS A 235 -20.61 8.69 7.02
CA LYS A 235 -20.56 8.59 8.49
C LYS A 235 -19.18 8.16 8.98
N GLY A 236 -18.60 7.11 8.38
CA GLY A 236 -17.24 6.66 8.70
C GLY A 236 -16.17 7.69 8.31
N ALA A 237 -16.37 8.39 7.19
CA ALA A 237 -15.50 9.47 6.77
C ALA A 237 -15.54 10.64 7.78
N LEU A 238 -16.72 11.04 8.24
CA LEU A 238 -16.88 12.10 9.24
C LEU A 238 -16.16 11.78 10.55
N GLU A 239 -16.34 10.57 11.08
CA GLU A 239 -15.62 10.10 12.28
C GLU A 239 -14.11 10.17 12.08
N THR A 240 -13.63 9.76 10.91
CA THR A 240 -12.19 9.81 10.57
C THR A 240 -11.69 11.25 10.49
N TRP A 241 -12.45 12.17 9.88
CA TRP A 241 -12.11 13.58 9.81
C TRP A 241 -12.10 14.25 11.18
N GLU A 242 -13.08 13.96 12.04
CA GLU A 242 -13.14 14.47 13.42
C GLU A 242 -11.89 14.06 14.22
N ARG A 243 -11.45 12.81 14.06
CA ARG A 243 -10.19 12.34 14.67
C ARG A 243 -8.96 13.03 14.07
N PHE A 244 -8.89 13.11 12.73
CA PHE A 244 -7.72 13.63 12.01
C PHE A 244 -7.52 15.14 12.21
N THR A 245 -8.60 15.91 12.39
CA THR A 245 -8.53 17.37 12.54
C THR A 245 -8.71 17.80 14.00
N SER A 246 -8.48 16.90 14.96
CA SER A 246 -8.66 17.19 16.38
C SER A 246 -7.74 18.31 16.88
N GLU A 247 -6.51 18.39 16.35
CA GLU A 247 -5.54 19.44 16.68
C GLU A 247 -5.96 20.85 16.21
N PHE A 248 -6.90 20.93 15.25
CA PHE A 248 -7.45 22.17 14.69
C PHE A 248 -8.69 22.67 15.42
N SER A 249 -9.07 22.04 16.54
CA SER A 249 -10.20 22.48 17.34
C SER A 249 -9.98 23.91 17.86
N SER A 250 -11.08 24.62 18.15
CA SER A 250 -11.03 26.01 18.64
C SER A 250 -10.29 26.16 19.97
N ASP A 251 -10.19 25.10 20.75
CA ASP A 251 -9.48 24.98 22.02
C ASP A 251 -8.10 24.30 21.88
N GLY A 252 -7.74 23.87 20.67
CA GLY A 252 -6.50 23.17 20.36
C GLY A 252 -5.25 24.07 20.40
N PRO A 253 -4.06 23.47 20.43
CA PRO A 253 -2.80 24.20 20.53
C PRO A 253 -2.58 25.15 19.33
N ILE A 254 -3.08 24.80 18.15
CA ILE A 254 -2.98 25.63 16.93
C ILE A 254 -3.81 26.92 17.06
N ALA A 255 -4.99 26.82 17.67
CA ALA A 255 -5.87 27.96 17.90
C ALA A 255 -5.33 28.90 18.99
N GLN A 256 -4.65 28.34 20.00
CA GLN A 256 -4.00 29.10 21.07
C GLN A 256 -2.75 29.86 20.63
N ALA A 257 -2.09 29.42 19.55
CA ALA A 257 -0.93 30.11 19.00
C ALA A 257 -1.32 31.52 18.50
N THR A 258 -0.42 32.47 18.71
CA THR A 258 -0.54 33.82 18.13
C THR A 258 -0.37 33.79 16.61
N GLU A 259 -0.83 34.84 15.93
CA GLU A 259 -0.60 34.99 14.49
C GLU A 259 0.89 35.02 14.15
N GLU A 260 1.70 35.64 15.01
CA GLU A 260 3.15 35.71 14.83
C GLU A 260 3.81 34.32 14.97
N GLU A 261 3.42 33.54 15.98
CA GLU A 261 3.90 32.16 16.15
C GLU A 261 3.51 31.27 14.96
N ARG A 262 2.27 31.36 14.48
CA ARG A 262 1.84 30.63 13.28
C ARG A 262 2.66 31.03 12.05
N ARG A 263 2.96 32.31 11.89
CA ARG A 263 3.79 32.82 10.78
C ARG A 263 5.24 32.33 10.88
N LEU A 264 5.80 32.28 12.09
CA LEU A 264 7.15 31.75 12.33
C LEU A 264 7.23 30.25 12.12
N ALA A 265 6.18 29.51 12.51
CA ALA A 265 6.01 28.09 12.28
C ALA A 265 5.34 27.77 10.93
N PHE A 266 5.65 28.54 9.88
CA PHE A 266 5.05 28.34 8.57
C PHE A 266 5.35 26.93 8.05
N MET A 267 4.29 26.17 7.78
CA MET A 267 4.36 24.87 7.14
C MET A 267 3.48 24.87 5.90
N PRO A 268 3.97 24.43 4.74
CA PRO A 268 3.12 24.32 3.56
C PRO A 268 1.98 23.33 3.82
N SER A 269 0.80 23.61 3.28
CA SER A 269 -0.39 22.76 3.39
C SER A 269 -0.21 21.34 2.81
N THR A 270 0.76 21.15 1.91
CA THR A 270 1.13 19.83 1.39
C THR A 270 2.64 19.62 1.38
N ASN A 271 3.05 18.35 1.34
CA ASN A 271 4.46 17.94 1.27
C ASN A 271 5.01 17.94 -0.17
N ASP A 272 4.23 18.36 -1.17
CA ASP A 272 4.57 18.23 -2.59
C ASP A 272 5.89 18.92 -2.95
N ALA A 273 6.14 20.09 -2.34
CA ALA A 273 7.39 20.84 -2.54
C ALA A 273 8.62 20.08 -2.00
N ASN A 274 8.47 19.38 -0.87
CA ASN A 274 9.54 18.58 -0.27
C ASN A 274 9.77 17.30 -1.08
N GLU A 275 8.71 16.62 -1.53
CA GLU A 275 8.81 15.46 -2.43
C GLU A 275 9.48 15.83 -3.76
N GLY A 276 9.13 16.98 -4.32
CA GLY A 276 9.77 17.54 -5.51
C GLY A 276 11.26 17.81 -5.28
N ALA A 277 11.62 18.40 -4.14
CA ALA A 277 13.02 18.65 -3.78
C ALA A 277 13.80 17.33 -3.61
N LEU A 278 13.21 16.30 -3.01
CA LEU A 278 13.83 14.98 -2.88
C LEU A 278 14.02 14.31 -4.25
N GLY A 279 13.03 14.41 -5.13
CA GLY A 279 13.13 13.93 -6.51
C GLY A 279 14.26 14.63 -7.28
N MET A 280 14.35 15.95 -7.15
CA MET A 280 15.46 16.73 -7.71
C MET A 280 16.81 16.31 -7.14
N TRP A 281 16.90 16.11 -5.81
CA TRP A 281 18.10 15.63 -5.15
C TRP A 281 18.56 14.29 -5.73
N ARG A 282 17.66 13.31 -5.84
CA ARG A 282 17.98 11.98 -6.40
C ARG A 282 18.52 12.08 -7.82
N LYS A 283 17.91 12.90 -8.67
CA LYS A 283 18.40 13.13 -10.04
C LYS A 283 19.78 13.78 -10.03
N TRP A 284 19.94 14.83 -9.23
CA TRP A 284 21.17 15.60 -9.18
C TRP A 284 22.35 14.81 -8.57
N ALA A 285 22.10 13.99 -7.55
CA ALA A 285 23.09 13.09 -6.97
C ALA A 285 23.60 12.07 -8.01
N ARG A 286 22.70 11.48 -8.83
CA ARG A 286 23.09 10.55 -9.90
C ARG A 286 23.86 11.22 -11.03
N GLU A 287 23.43 12.39 -11.47
CA GLU A 287 24.04 13.06 -12.62
C GLU A 287 25.37 13.74 -12.31
N LYS A 288 25.51 14.31 -11.10
CA LYS A 288 26.65 15.16 -10.75
C LYS A 288 27.51 14.63 -9.61
N GLY A 289 27.14 13.49 -9.00
CA GLY A 289 27.91 12.91 -7.89
C GLY A 289 28.12 13.86 -6.72
N THR A 290 27.12 14.70 -6.41
CA THR A 290 27.22 15.78 -5.41
C THR A 290 26.77 15.32 -4.02
N THR A 291 27.08 16.11 -2.99
CA THR A 291 26.62 15.89 -1.60
C THR A 291 25.29 16.60 -1.34
N ILE A 292 24.54 16.12 -0.33
CA ILE A 292 23.23 16.70 0.02
C ILE A 292 23.36 18.16 0.48
N PHE A 293 24.44 18.50 1.20
CA PHE A 293 24.71 19.88 1.60
C PHE A 293 24.83 20.80 0.40
N ARG A 294 25.63 20.41 -0.60
CA ARG A 294 25.81 21.23 -1.80
C ARG A 294 24.52 21.37 -2.61
N PHE A 295 23.66 20.35 -2.60
CA PHE A 295 22.31 20.46 -3.15
C PHE A 295 21.48 21.49 -2.37
N MET A 296 21.44 21.37 -1.04
CA MET A 296 20.64 22.25 -0.17
C MET A 296 21.12 23.69 -0.24
N ASP A 297 22.43 23.94 -0.17
CA ASP A 297 23.03 25.26 -0.29
C ASP A 297 22.63 25.93 -1.60
N HIS A 298 22.69 25.18 -2.70
CA HIS A 298 22.29 25.70 -4.01
C HIS A 298 20.77 25.95 -4.09
N ALA A 299 19.96 25.04 -3.55
CA ALA A 299 18.51 25.22 -3.52
C ALA A 299 18.12 26.46 -2.70
N MET A 300 18.73 26.65 -1.53
CA MET A 300 18.57 27.83 -0.68
C MET A 300 19.07 29.09 -1.36
N PHE A 301 20.23 29.02 -2.03
CA PHE A 301 20.83 30.15 -2.75
C PHE A 301 19.84 30.75 -3.75
N HIS A 302 19.20 29.88 -4.55
CA HIS A 302 18.21 30.30 -5.54
C HIS A 302 16.88 30.71 -4.90
N ARG A 303 16.35 29.92 -3.95
CA ARG A 303 15.07 30.20 -3.29
C ARG A 303 15.05 31.56 -2.59
N ASN A 304 16.15 31.91 -1.92
CA ASN A 304 16.27 33.18 -1.21
C ASN A 304 16.63 34.36 -2.13
N GLY A 305 16.83 34.13 -3.42
CA GLY A 305 17.31 35.16 -4.34
C GLY A 305 18.68 35.70 -3.93
N THR A 306 19.54 34.83 -3.37
CA THR A 306 20.78 35.23 -2.70
C THR A 306 21.68 36.02 -3.63
N GLN A 307 21.75 35.66 -4.92
CA GLN A 307 22.50 36.45 -5.91
C GLN A 307 22.04 37.91 -5.96
N LYS A 308 20.73 38.17 -6.01
CA LYS A 308 20.19 39.55 -6.03
C LYS A 308 20.51 40.30 -4.75
N PHE A 309 20.46 39.62 -3.60
CA PHE A 309 20.86 40.20 -2.32
C PHE A 309 22.36 40.55 -2.32
N MET A 310 23.20 39.62 -2.77
CA MET A 310 24.63 39.80 -2.89
C MET A 310 24.97 41.01 -3.77
N ASP A 311 24.38 41.07 -4.97
CA ASP A 311 24.61 42.16 -5.93
C ASP A 311 24.18 43.53 -5.37
N ALA A 312 23.12 43.56 -4.55
CA ALA A 312 22.56 44.80 -4.00
C ALA A 312 23.22 45.26 -2.71
N LYS A 313 23.89 44.37 -1.95
CA LYS A 313 24.30 44.63 -0.56
C LYS A 313 25.77 44.34 -0.26
N LEU A 314 26.44 43.49 -1.02
CA LEU A 314 27.84 43.16 -0.76
C LEU A 314 28.78 44.10 -1.50
N MET A 315 29.86 44.47 -0.83
CA MET A 315 31.00 45.18 -1.40
C MET A 315 32.17 44.21 -1.60
N ALA A 316 33.23 44.66 -2.28
CA ALA A 316 34.40 43.85 -2.56
C ALA A 316 35.07 43.25 -1.30
N GLU A 317 34.98 43.94 -0.17
CA GLU A 317 35.49 43.46 1.13
C GLU A 317 34.67 42.29 1.67
N ASP A 318 33.34 42.35 1.57
CA ASP A 318 32.46 41.27 2.03
C ASP A 318 32.66 40.01 1.18
N HIS A 319 32.87 40.15 -0.12
CA HIS A 319 33.23 39.02 -0.99
C HIS A 319 34.55 38.38 -0.60
N ARG A 320 35.58 39.18 -0.25
CA ARG A 320 36.85 38.66 0.25
C ARG A 320 36.69 37.91 1.56
N TRP A 321 35.85 38.43 2.46
CA TRP A 321 35.53 37.76 3.71
C TRP A 321 34.79 36.44 3.49
N LEU A 322 33.76 36.41 2.65
CA LEU A 322 33.03 35.17 2.30
C LEU A 322 33.95 34.11 1.70
N MET A 323 34.87 34.49 0.81
CA MET A 323 35.88 33.57 0.26
C MET A 323 36.81 32.98 1.33
N LYS A 324 37.17 33.78 2.35
CA LYS A 324 37.96 33.31 3.50
C LYS A 324 37.16 32.28 4.31
N ILE A 325 35.92 32.60 4.67
CA ILE A 325 35.04 31.70 5.43
C ILE A 325 34.76 30.39 4.67
N ALA A 326 34.50 30.46 3.36
CA ALA A 326 34.30 29.26 2.55
C ALA A 326 35.50 28.32 2.58
N ARG A 327 36.73 28.86 2.51
CA ARG A 327 37.97 28.08 2.63
C ARG A 327 38.12 27.46 4.02
N GLU A 328 37.76 28.19 5.07
CA GLU A 328 37.77 27.67 6.45
C GLU A 328 36.79 26.51 6.61
N ILE A 329 35.57 26.64 6.07
CA ILE A 329 34.55 25.57 6.07
C ILE A 329 35.03 24.36 5.28
N ASP A 330 35.57 24.54 4.07
CA ASP A 330 36.11 23.44 3.28
C ASP A 330 37.26 22.73 4.00
N SER A 331 38.09 23.48 4.72
CA SER A 331 39.20 22.93 5.53
C SER A 331 38.73 22.18 6.79
N SER A 332 37.49 22.39 7.25
CA SER A 332 36.95 21.77 8.47
C SER A 332 36.77 20.26 8.37
N GLY A 333 36.73 19.70 7.16
CA GLY A 333 36.55 18.26 6.92
C GLY A 333 35.20 17.70 7.40
N SER A 334 34.19 18.54 7.61
CA SER A 334 32.85 18.17 8.09
C SER A 334 32.22 17.04 7.25
N GLU A 335 32.32 17.12 5.92
CA GLU A 335 31.81 16.08 5.03
C GLU A 335 32.58 14.76 5.15
N LYS A 336 33.90 14.81 5.39
CA LYS A 336 34.72 13.61 5.68
C LYS A 336 34.28 12.96 6.99
N LYS A 337 33.98 13.76 8.01
CA LYS A 337 33.44 13.29 9.29
C LYS A 337 32.07 12.64 9.11
N ARG A 338 31.17 13.25 8.33
CA ARG A 338 29.84 12.67 8.02
C ARG A 338 29.95 11.33 7.29
N ARG A 339 30.79 11.25 6.25
CA ARG A 339 31.02 9.98 5.51
C ARG A 339 31.57 8.87 6.41
N LYS A 340 32.46 9.23 7.34
CA LYS A 340 32.97 8.31 8.35
C LYS A 340 31.85 7.80 9.27
N GLN A 341 31.02 8.70 9.81
CA GLN A 341 29.88 8.33 10.64
C GLN A 341 28.88 7.43 9.90
N LEU A 342 28.58 7.73 8.63
CA LEU A 342 27.69 6.91 7.81
C LEU A 342 28.27 5.50 7.60
N THR A 343 29.58 5.42 7.33
CA THR A 343 30.27 4.13 7.18
C THR A 343 30.26 3.34 8.49
N GLU A 344 30.51 4.00 9.62
CA GLU A 344 30.44 3.38 10.95
C GLU A 344 29.03 2.85 11.26
N TYR A 345 27.99 3.62 10.92
CA TYR A 345 26.60 3.21 11.06
C TYR A 345 26.26 2.00 10.18
N ILE A 346 26.64 2.02 8.90
CA ILE A 346 26.43 0.88 7.99
C ILE A 346 27.16 -0.37 8.50
N GLN A 347 28.41 -0.21 8.96
CA GLN A 347 29.16 -1.32 9.55
C GLN A 347 28.52 -1.85 10.83
N MET A 348 27.99 -0.97 11.68
CA MET A 348 27.25 -1.36 12.88
C MET A 348 25.99 -2.15 12.52
N LYS A 349 25.18 -1.66 11.56
CA LYS A 349 24.00 -2.37 11.07
C LYS A 349 24.34 -3.71 10.43
N ALA A 350 25.44 -3.78 9.68
CA ALA A 350 25.94 -5.04 9.14
C ALA A 350 26.32 -6.02 10.25
N ARG A 351 27.02 -5.57 11.30
CA ARG A 351 27.34 -6.39 12.47
C ARG A 351 26.08 -6.87 13.21
N GLU A 352 25.12 -5.99 13.48
CA GLU A 352 23.83 -6.38 14.10
C GLU A 352 23.12 -7.48 13.30
N ARG A 353 23.10 -7.35 11.97
CA ARG A 353 22.51 -8.37 11.08
C ARG A 353 23.30 -9.67 11.14
N GLN A 354 24.64 -9.61 11.10
CA GLN A 354 25.51 -10.79 11.21
C GLN A 354 25.33 -11.50 12.56
N GLU A 355 25.26 -10.78 13.67
CA GLU A 355 25.05 -11.33 15.01
C GLU A 355 23.67 -11.99 15.12
N LYS A 356 22.61 -11.36 14.61
CA LYS A 356 21.26 -11.96 14.56
C LYS A 356 21.27 -13.26 13.75
N THR A 357 21.93 -13.27 12.60
CA THR A 357 22.05 -14.46 11.75
C THR A 357 22.88 -15.55 12.44
N ALA A 358 24.01 -15.20 13.05
CA ALA A 358 24.86 -16.13 13.79
C ALA A 358 24.13 -16.73 15.01
N ALA A 359 23.38 -15.92 15.76
CA ALA A 359 22.57 -16.40 16.88
C ALA A 359 21.45 -17.34 16.41
N ARG A 360 20.79 -17.03 15.28
CA ARG A 360 19.80 -17.92 14.65
C ARG A 360 20.44 -19.26 14.29
N LEU A 361 21.57 -19.24 13.57
CA LEU A 361 22.30 -20.44 13.17
C LEU A 361 22.81 -21.25 14.37
N ALA A 362 23.33 -20.61 15.42
CA ALA A 362 23.78 -21.28 16.63
C ALA A 362 22.62 -21.96 17.39
N LYS A 363 21.45 -21.31 17.44
CA LYS A 363 20.24 -21.89 18.04
C LYS A 363 19.74 -23.09 17.22
N GLU A 364 19.76 -22.99 15.89
CA GLU A 364 19.43 -24.09 14.98
C GLU A 364 20.42 -25.25 15.14
N ALA A 365 21.72 -24.98 15.19
CA ALA A 365 22.76 -25.99 15.39
C ALA A 365 22.66 -26.69 16.76
N LYS A 366 22.43 -25.92 17.84
CA LYS A 366 22.20 -26.49 19.18
C LYS A 366 20.97 -27.39 19.18
N ARG A 367 19.87 -26.95 18.57
CA ARG A 367 18.65 -27.76 18.46
C ARG A 367 18.89 -29.01 17.61
N ALA A 368 19.66 -28.92 16.53
CA ALA A 368 20.04 -30.07 15.71
C ALA A 368 20.88 -31.07 16.50
N ALA A 369 21.83 -30.62 17.32
CA ALA A 369 22.66 -31.47 18.18
C ALA A 369 21.83 -32.16 19.28
N GLU A 370 20.90 -31.44 19.92
CA GLU A 370 19.96 -32.02 20.89
C GLU A 370 19.11 -33.12 20.24
N LEU A 371 18.60 -32.89 19.03
CA LEU A 371 17.81 -33.88 18.29
C LEU A 371 18.65 -35.08 17.83
N ALA A 372 19.94 -34.90 17.52
CA ALA A 372 20.81 -36.00 17.11
C ALA A 372 21.07 -37.03 18.24
N MET A 373 20.88 -36.64 19.50
CA MET A 373 20.98 -37.55 20.67
C MET A 373 19.66 -38.28 20.98
N VAL A 374 18.58 -37.96 20.27
CA VAL A 374 17.27 -38.56 20.48
C VAL A 374 17.03 -39.58 19.37
N ASP A 375 16.88 -40.84 19.74
CA ASP A 375 16.52 -41.89 18.79
C ASP A 375 15.08 -41.71 18.30
N LEU A 376 14.87 -41.93 17.01
CA LEU A 376 13.54 -41.97 16.42
C LEU A 376 12.81 -43.23 16.91
N VAL A 377 11.67 -43.05 17.57
CA VAL A 377 10.91 -44.16 18.15
C VAL A 377 9.78 -44.56 17.21
N PHE A 378 9.71 -45.85 16.91
CA PHE A 378 8.69 -46.46 16.03
C PHE A 378 7.59 -47.20 16.81
N ASP A 379 7.77 -47.37 18.12
CA ASP A 379 6.84 -48.11 18.97
C ASP A 379 5.72 -47.20 19.51
N LEU A 380 4.49 -47.51 19.11
CA LEU A 380 3.29 -46.74 19.43
C LEU A 380 2.95 -46.79 20.93
N GLU A 381 3.25 -47.87 21.63
CA GLU A 381 3.02 -47.98 23.08
C GLU A 381 3.98 -47.05 23.84
N ARG A 382 5.24 -47.01 23.40
CA ARG A 382 6.26 -46.13 23.97
C ARG A 382 5.94 -44.66 23.73
N ILE A 383 5.44 -44.30 22.55
CA ILE A 383 5.07 -42.92 22.19
C ILE A 383 3.90 -42.39 23.02
N LEU A 384 2.92 -43.24 23.34
CA LEU A 384 1.78 -42.87 24.18
C LEU A 384 2.19 -42.44 25.60
N THR A 385 3.28 -43.01 26.12
CA THR A 385 3.79 -42.70 27.47
C THR A 385 4.68 -41.44 27.52
N MET A 386 5.06 -40.88 26.37
CA MET A 386 5.99 -39.75 26.31
C MET A 386 5.40 -38.44 26.85
N THR A 387 6.28 -37.58 27.35
CA THR A 387 5.94 -36.20 27.75
C THR A 387 5.74 -35.30 26.54
N SER A 388 5.05 -34.17 26.71
CA SER A 388 4.81 -33.21 25.61
C SER A 388 6.09 -32.73 24.93
N ARG A 389 7.18 -32.58 25.72
CA ARG A 389 8.50 -32.17 25.21
C ARG A 389 9.16 -33.27 24.38
N GLN A 390 9.10 -34.53 24.84
CA GLN A 390 9.62 -35.67 24.08
C GLN A 390 8.85 -35.87 22.77
N LEU A 391 7.54 -35.59 22.76
CA LEU A 391 6.73 -35.62 21.54
C LEU A 391 7.10 -34.50 20.57
N ASP A 392 7.49 -33.31 21.05
CA ASP A 392 8.02 -32.25 20.19
C ASP A 392 9.35 -32.65 19.55
N ASP A 393 10.21 -33.32 20.31
CA ASP A 393 11.50 -33.82 19.81
C ASP A 393 11.29 -34.93 18.76
N GLN A 394 10.35 -35.86 19.00
CA GLN A 394 9.98 -36.89 18.02
C GLN A 394 9.36 -36.28 16.76
N LEU A 395 8.48 -35.27 16.87
CA LEU A 395 7.93 -34.56 15.71
C LEU A 395 9.01 -33.86 14.88
N ASP A 396 9.96 -33.19 15.54
CA ASP A 396 11.07 -32.53 14.85
C ASP A 396 11.98 -33.56 14.13
N LEU A 397 12.07 -34.80 14.60
CA LEU A 397 12.76 -35.90 13.90
C LEU A 397 11.93 -36.50 12.76
N TRP A 398 10.65 -36.78 12.99
CA TRP A 398 9.73 -37.32 11.98
C TRP A 398 9.60 -36.39 10.77
N ARG A 399 9.63 -35.06 10.97
CA ARG A 399 9.68 -34.05 9.88
C ARG A 399 10.90 -34.15 8.95
N LYS A 400 12.00 -34.77 9.41
CA LYS A 400 13.21 -34.98 8.58
C LYS A 400 13.10 -36.24 7.73
N VAL A 401 12.32 -37.23 8.18
CA VAL A 401 12.18 -38.54 7.53
C VAL A 401 10.94 -38.56 6.62
N ASP A 402 9.86 -37.97 7.08
CA ASP A 402 8.59 -37.87 6.36
C ASP A 402 8.25 -36.39 6.11
N LYS A 403 8.20 -36.02 4.83
CA LYS A 403 7.90 -34.65 4.37
C LYS A 403 6.41 -34.29 4.53
N GLU A 404 5.55 -35.28 4.77
CA GLU A 404 4.11 -35.10 4.96
C GLU A 404 3.76 -34.75 6.41
N VAL A 405 4.71 -34.86 7.35
CA VAL A 405 4.51 -34.47 8.76
C VAL A 405 4.42 -32.95 8.86
N GLU A 406 3.34 -32.46 9.48
CA GLU A 406 3.02 -31.03 9.57
C GLU A 406 4.19 -30.21 10.15
N THR A 407 4.72 -29.29 9.36
CA THR A 407 5.91 -28.48 9.67
C THR A 407 5.58 -27.27 10.56
N VAL A 408 4.31 -26.86 10.59
CA VAL A 408 3.87 -25.67 11.34
C VAL A 408 3.58 -26.04 12.81
N LYS A 409 4.51 -25.68 13.71
CA LYS A 409 4.40 -25.93 15.17
C LYS A 409 3.09 -25.42 15.79
N CYS A 410 2.51 -24.35 15.25
CA CYS A 410 1.24 -23.80 15.73
C CYS A 410 0.00 -24.67 15.45
N ARG A 411 0.09 -25.66 14.56
CA ARG A 411 -1.01 -26.57 14.23
C ARG A 411 -1.00 -27.85 15.09
N VAL A 412 0.13 -28.14 15.72
CA VAL A 412 0.33 -29.31 16.56
C VAL A 412 0.71 -28.88 17.99
N LYS A 413 -0.18 -28.13 18.63
CA LYS A 413 0.11 -27.46 19.93
C LYS A 413 -0.06 -28.40 21.12
N ASN A 414 -1.10 -29.22 21.11
CA ASN A 414 -1.49 -30.00 22.28
C ASN A 414 -1.03 -31.45 22.19
N LYS A 415 -0.77 -32.09 23.33
CA LYS A 415 -0.28 -33.49 23.42
C LYS A 415 -1.09 -34.48 22.56
N PRO A 416 -2.43 -34.42 22.49
CA PRO A 416 -3.22 -35.32 21.64
C PRO A 416 -2.98 -35.14 20.13
N GLN A 417 -2.79 -33.88 19.69
CA GLN A 417 -2.50 -33.56 18.28
C GLN A 417 -1.10 -34.05 17.90
N LYS A 418 -0.13 -33.89 18.80
CA LYS A 418 1.25 -34.40 18.60
C LYS A 418 1.26 -35.92 18.45
N LEU A 419 0.48 -36.62 19.27
CA LEU A 419 0.34 -38.07 19.19
C LEU A 419 -0.36 -38.52 17.92
N ALA A 420 -1.42 -37.82 17.49
CA ALA A 420 -2.13 -38.15 16.26
C ALA A 420 -1.23 -38.05 15.02
N GLU A 421 -0.42 -36.98 14.95
CA GLU A 421 0.50 -36.75 13.83
C GLU A 421 1.62 -37.80 13.78
N ILE A 422 2.24 -38.12 14.93
CA ILE A 422 3.25 -39.18 15.01
C ILE A 422 2.64 -40.55 14.66
N LYS A 423 1.40 -40.83 15.09
CA LYS A 423 0.69 -42.07 14.73
C LYS A 423 0.42 -42.16 13.23
N ALA A 424 0.02 -41.05 12.60
CA ALA A 424 -0.23 -41.00 11.16
C ALA A 424 1.05 -41.22 10.34
N ALA A 425 2.21 -40.84 10.87
CA ALA A 425 3.53 -41.11 10.29
C ALA A 425 4.02 -42.55 10.51
N LEU A 426 3.47 -43.27 11.49
CA LEU A 426 3.80 -44.67 11.83
C LEU A 426 2.96 -45.70 11.07
N GLU A 427 1.77 -45.32 10.61
CA GLU A 427 0.95 -46.20 9.78
C GLU A 427 1.64 -46.44 8.43
N PRO A 428 1.83 -47.71 7.99
CA PRO A 428 2.44 -47.98 6.70
C PRO A 428 1.54 -47.45 5.60
N ARG A 429 1.94 -46.34 4.99
CA ARG A 429 1.42 -45.91 3.69
C ARG A 429 2.23 -46.63 2.63
N GLU A 430 1.61 -47.03 1.52
CA GLU A 430 2.31 -47.67 0.40
C GLU A 430 3.49 -46.79 -0.04
N ILE A 431 4.70 -47.21 0.33
CA ILE A 431 5.94 -46.57 -0.11
C ILE A 431 6.19 -47.08 -1.53
N GLU A 432 5.76 -46.34 -2.55
CA GLU A 432 6.39 -46.45 -3.86
C GLU A 432 7.87 -46.05 -3.70
N GLY A 433 8.75 -47.01 -4.01
CA GLY A 433 10.12 -47.06 -3.53
C GLY A 433 10.94 -45.79 -3.75
N ARG A 434 11.66 -45.38 -2.70
CA ARG A 434 12.86 -44.56 -2.83
C ARG A 434 13.96 -45.12 -1.96
N THR A 435 14.93 -45.74 -2.63
CA THR A 435 16.27 -46.04 -2.13
C THR A 435 16.98 -44.77 -1.69
N ILE A 436 17.64 -44.88 -0.53
CA ILE A 436 18.64 -43.92 -0.06
C ILE A 436 19.90 -44.12 -0.91
N ALA A 437 20.24 -43.11 -1.71
CA ALA A 437 21.57 -42.90 -2.26
C ALA A 437 21.78 -41.39 -2.41
N GLU A 438 23.01 -40.97 -2.13
CA GLU A 438 23.48 -39.63 -1.80
C GLU A 438 23.46 -38.61 -2.96
N GLU A 439 23.76 -37.36 -2.55
CA GLU A 439 24.20 -36.17 -3.29
C GLU A 439 23.12 -35.07 -3.41
N GLU A 440 23.17 -34.02 -2.57
CA GLU A 440 24.07 -32.86 -2.62
C GLU A 440 23.94 -32.00 -3.89
N SER A 441 23.78 -30.69 -3.65
CA SER A 441 23.93 -29.53 -4.55
C SER A 441 22.68 -28.94 -5.24
N GLY A 442 22.51 -27.61 -5.02
CA GLY A 442 21.66 -26.67 -5.78
C GLY A 442 20.16 -26.74 -5.47
N ASP A 443 19.43 -25.70 -5.07
CA ASP A 443 19.68 -24.27 -5.00
C ASP A 443 18.80 -23.69 -3.88
N ARG A 444 19.40 -22.82 -3.07
CA ARG A 444 18.70 -21.90 -2.17
C ARG A 444 18.37 -20.66 -2.99
N GLU A 445 17.12 -20.52 -3.41
CA GLU A 445 16.50 -19.22 -3.66
C GLU A 445 15.05 -19.27 -3.15
N THR A 446 14.88 -19.25 -1.83
CA THR A 446 13.69 -18.63 -1.24
C THR A 446 13.97 -17.14 -1.20
N LEU A 447 13.36 -16.41 -2.14
CA LEU A 447 13.28 -14.97 -2.18
C LEU A 447 12.92 -14.45 -0.78
N GLU A 448 13.89 -13.79 -0.16
CA GLU A 448 13.68 -12.99 1.03
C GLU A 448 12.74 -11.84 0.63
N ASP A 449 11.67 -11.68 1.41
CA ASP A 449 10.90 -10.44 1.45
C ASP A 449 11.86 -9.33 1.88
N ASP A 450 12.32 -8.56 0.89
CA ASP A 450 13.04 -7.30 1.07
C ASP A 450 12.07 -6.25 1.63
N ASP A 451 11.85 -6.31 2.95
CA ASP A 451 11.52 -5.12 3.75
C ASP A 451 12.77 -4.21 3.75
N ILE A 452 12.96 -3.49 2.64
CA ILE A 452 13.81 -2.32 2.62
C ILE A 452 13.01 -1.21 3.31
N ASP A 453 13.18 -1.12 4.63
CA ASP A 453 13.00 0.12 5.37
C ASP A 453 13.95 1.16 4.74
N ILE A 454 13.44 1.95 3.80
CA ILE A 454 14.06 3.20 3.37
C ILE A 454 13.61 4.25 4.37
N ASP A 455 14.23 4.22 5.55
CA ASP A 455 14.35 5.42 6.38
C ASP A 455 15.55 6.22 5.87
N GLU A 456 15.30 7.19 5.00
CA GLU A 456 16.08 8.44 4.87
C GLU A 456 15.17 9.61 4.54
#